data_AF-A0A6V7WG63-F1
#
_entry.id   AF-A0A6V7WG63-F1
#
_cell.length_a   1.000
_cell.length_b   1.000
_cell.length_c   1.000
_cell.angle_alpha   90.00
_cell.angle_beta   90.00
_cell.angle_gamma   90.00
#
_symmetry.space_group_name_H-M   'P 1'
#
loop_
_entity.id
_entity.type
_entity.pdbx_description
1 polymer ?
#
loop_
_entity_poly.entity_id
_entity_poly.type
_entity_poly.pdbx_seq_one_letter_code
_entity_poly.pdbx_strand_id
1 'polypeptide(L)'
;MKFSDFTKHFTQRVFLDAFSSFEGTIDLVWDGKKMMRLLNLIVTPNLLSQNLNVGKNYSLNNPGYSNAANLVFLLYATQTSIELVKSWLRKLDDRCQCSVHLFFIPEKTYTLTERLKDDKSVWDKICTIKSLPVNWFHQNNHH
;
A
#
# COMPACT_ATOMS: atom_id res chain seq x y z
N MET A 1 -28.28 -8.76 -1.93
CA MET A 1 -26.99 -8.02 -2.00
C MET A 1 -26.22 -8.54 -3.20
N LYS A 2 -25.75 -7.69 -4.11
CA LYS A 2 -24.99 -8.17 -5.29
C LYS A 2 -23.59 -8.60 -4.84
N PHE A 3 -23.00 -9.60 -5.50
CA PHE A 3 -21.64 -10.07 -5.21
C PHE A 3 -20.59 -8.94 -5.26
N SER A 4 -20.80 -7.95 -6.13
CA SER A 4 -20.01 -6.72 -6.21
C SER A 4 -20.00 -5.92 -4.90
N ASP A 5 -21.14 -5.83 -4.21
CA ASP A 5 -21.28 -5.05 -2.98
C ASP A 5 -20.59 -5.76 -1.82
N PHE A 6 -20.71 -7.09 -1.77
CA PHE A 6 -20.02 -7.92 -0.78
C PHE A 6 -18.50 -7.75 -0.85
N THR A 7 -17.90 -7.95 -2.02
CA THR A 7 -16.45 -7.84 -2.19
C THR A 7 -15.95 -6.42 -1.93
N LYS A 8 -16.76 -5.39 -2.27
CA LYS A 8 -16.44 -4.00 -1.94
C LYS A 8 -16.41 -3.80 -0.43
N HIS A 9 -17.45 -4.20 0.30
CA HIS A 9 -17.50 -4.06 1.76
C HIS A 9 -16.41 -4.87 2.47
N PHE A 10 -16.15 -6.10 2.00
CA PHE A 10 -15.07 -6.93 2.51
C PHE A 10 -13.71 -6.24 2.33
N THR A 11 -13.43 -5.73 1.12
CA THR A 11 -12.16 -5.05 0.85
C THR A 11 -12.02 -3.78 1.69
N GLN A 12 -13.08 -2.96 1.80
CA GLN A 12 -13.09 -1.78 2.68
C GLN A 12 -12.72 -2.16 4.11
N ARG A 13 -13.36 -3.20 4.66
CA ARG A 13 -13.07 -3.67 6.01
C ARG A 13 -11.62 -4.13 6.17
N VAL A 14 -11.07 -4.88 5.22
CA VAL A 14 -9.66 -5.32 5.26
C VAL A 14 -8.70 -4.12 5.32
N PHE A 15 -8.93 -3.08 4.52
CA PHE A 15 -8.10 -1.87 4.56
C PHE A 15 -8.27 -1.08 5.86
N LEU A 16 -9.51 -0.90 6.33
CA LEU A 16 -9.79 -0.20 7.58
C LEU A 16 -9.15 -0.93 8.76
N ASP A 17 -9.34 -2.23 8.87
CA ASP A 17 -8.76 -3.04 9.94
C ASP A 17 -7.21 -2.98 9.90
N ALA A 18 -6.62 -3.07 8.70
CA ALA A 18 -5.17 -3.03 8.53
C ALA A 18 -4.52 -1.69 8.95
N PHE A 19 -5.24 -0.58 8.82
CA PHE A 19 -4.72 0.76 9.08
C PHE A 19 -5.25 1.38 10.37
N SER A 20 -6.29 0.79 10.98
CA SER A 20 -6.91 1.27 12.22
C SER A 20 -5.94 1.41 13.40
N SER A 21 -4.84 0.66 13.38
CA SER A 21 -3.80 0.70 14.42
C SER A 21 -2.74 1.80 14.20
N PHE A 22 -2.79 2.53 13.09
CA PHE A 22 -1.80 3.58 12.82
C PHE A 22 -2.23 4.89 13.47
N GLU A 23 -1.38 5.40 14.35
CA GLU A 23 -1.54 6.72 14.94
C GLU A 23 -0.93 7.80 14.03
N GLY A 24 -1.59 8.94 13.90
CA GLY A 24 -1.11 10.06 13.09
C GLY A 24 -1.51 9.98 11.61
N THR A 25 -0.86 10.81 10.79
CA THR A 25 -1.16 10.91 9.35
C THR A 25 -0.58 9.74 8.57
N ILE A 26 -1.28 9.34 7.51
CA ILE A 26 -0.88 8.26 6.61
C ILE A 26 -0.68 8.83 5.21
N ASP A 27 0.51 8.65 4.65
CA ASP A 27 0.76 8.86 3.23
C ASP A 27 0.73 7.50 2.52
N LEU A 28 -0.02 7.41 1.42
CA LEU A 28 -0.15 6.17 0.63
C LEU A 28 0.75 6.19 -0.60
N VAL A 29 1.39 5.07 -0.90
CA VAL A 29 2.14 4.83 -2.14
C VAL A 29 1.52 3.63 -2.86
N TRP A 30 1.04 3.80 -4.08
CA TRP A 30 0.44 2.71 -4.86
C TRP A 30 1.33 2.21 -5.99
N ASP A 31 1.29 0.90 -6.20
CA ASP A 31 1.97 0.23 -7.29
C ASP A 31 1.15 0.27 -8.60
N GLY A 32 1.44 1.30 -9.40
CA GLY A 32 0.89 1.45 -10.75
C GLY A 32 -0.56 1.92 -10.82
N LYS A 33 -0.99 2.28 -12.03
CA LYS A 33 -2.31 2.89 -12.29
C LYS A 33 -3.47 1.94 -12.01
N LYS A 34 -3.28 0.63 -12.19
CA LYS A 34 -4.33 -0.37 -11.96
C LYS A 34 -4.72 -0.41 -10.48
N MET A 35 -3.73 -0.42 -9.57
CA MET A 35 -3.99 -0.44 -8.14
C MET A 35 -4.71 0.82 -7.69
N MET A 36 -4.23 1.99 -8.12
CA MET A 36 -4.89 3.29 -7.85
C MET A 36 -6.35 3.30 -8.31
N ARG A 37 -6.64 2.83 -9.53
CA ARG A 37 -8.02 2.76 -10.05
C ARG A 37 -8.92 1.88 -9.19
N LEU A 38 -8.42 0.72 -8.76
CA LEU A 38 -9.19 -0.23 -7.96
C LEU A 38 -9.41 0.26 -6.54
N LEU A 39 -8.41 0.89 -5.93
CA LEU A 39 -8.56 1.58 -4.64
C LEU A 39 -9.63 2.65 -4.73
N ASN A 40 -9.64 3.50 -5.76
CA ASN A 40 -10.65 4.55 -5.92
C ASN A 40 -12.09 4.02 -6.06
N LEU A 41 -12.29 2.81 -6.56
CA LEU A 41 -13.61 2.18 -6.67
C LEU A 41 -14.14 1.69 -5.31
N ILE A 42 -13.24 1.39 -4.39
CA ILE A 42 -13.54 0.69 -3.13
C ILE A 42 -13.45 1.65 -1.95
N VAL A 43 -12.39 2.44 -1.90
CA VAL A 43 -12.05 3.34 -0.80
C VAL A 43 -12.25 4.77 -1.31
N THR A 44 -13.46 5.30 -1.11
CA THR A 44 -13.75 6.68 -1.51
C THR A 44 -12.91 7.66 -0.69
N PRO A 45 -12.60 8.86 -1.20
CA PRO A 45 -11.86 9.87 -0.44
C PRO A 45 -12.48 10.16 0.93
N ASN A 46 -13.82 10.14 1.04
CA ASN A 46 -14.52 10.27 2.32
C ASN A 46 -14.27 9.09 3.26
N LEU A 47 -14.26 7.85 2.76
CA LEU A 47 -14.01 6.69 3.62
C LEU A 47 -12.58 6.71 4.17
N LEU A 48 -11.62 7.13 3.34
CA LEU A 48 -10.26 7.40 3.80
C LEU A 48 -10.29 8.50 4.84
N SER A 49 -10.62 9.75 4.48
CA SER A 49 -10.49 10.90 5.40
C SER A 49 -11.26 10.78 6.71
N GLN A 50 -12.41 10.10 6.73
CA GLN A 50 -13.24 9.94 7.93
C GLN A 50 -12.73 8.86 8.89
N ASN A 51 -12.05 7.83 8.39
CA ASN A 51 -11.64 6.68 9.21
C ASN A 51 -10.12 6.53 9.32
N LEU A 52 -9.39 7.14 8.38
CA LEU A 52 -7.96 7.02 8.18
C LEU A 52 -7.45 8.43 7.90
N ASN A 53 -6.53 8.94 8.70
CA ASN A 53 -5.99 10.29 8.53
C ASN A 53 -5.02 10.36 7.33
N VAL A 54 -5.51 10.01 6.13
CA VAL A 54 -4.74 9.92 4.90
C VAL A 54 -4.49 11.33 4.38
N GLY A 55 -3.20 11.69 4.27
CA GLY A 55 -2.75 12.96 3.76
C GLY A 55 -2.52 12.90 2.26
N LYS A 56 -1.30 12.54 1.86
CA LYS A 56 -0.85 12.50 0.47
C LYS A 56 -0.80 11.09 -0.07
N ASN A 57 -0.64 11.06 -1.38
CA ASN A 57 -0.99 9.94 -2.24
C ASN A 57 0.03 9.96 -3.39
N TYR A 58 0.88 8.95 -3.46
CA TYR A 58 2.01 8.87 -4.39
C TYR A 58 1.94 7.63 -5.29
N SER A 59 2.52 7.76 -6.48
CA SER A 59 2.82 6.62 -7.34
C SER A 59 4.17 6.02 -6.96
N LEU A 60 4.26 4.70 -6.90
CA LEU A 60 5.53 4.01 -6.66
C LEU A 60 6.61 4.41 -7.69
N ASN A 61 6.21 4.72 -8.93
CA ASN A 61 7.11 5.15 -10.00
C ASN A 61 7.54 6.63 -9.91
N ASN A 62 6.92 7.42 -9.03
CA ASN A 62 7.21 8.85 -8.87
C ASN A 62 7.44 9.17 -7.39
N PRO A 63 8.69 9.00 -6.90
CA PRO A 63 9.03 9.27 -5.51
C PRO A 63 8.71 10.69 -5.08
N GLY A 64 8.13 10.82 -3.89
CA GLY A 64 7.79 12.09 -3.27
C GLY A 64 8.40 12.21 -1.88
N TYR A 65 8.24 13.39 -1.30
CA TYR A 65 8.65 13.68 0.08
C TYR A 65 7.43 13.56 1.00
N SER A 66 7.50 12.63 1.96
CA SER A 66 6.47 12.41 2.98
C SER A 66 6.85 13.11 4.28
N ASN A 67 5.88 13.83 4.85
CA ASN A 67 5.92 14.36 6.22
C ASN A 67 4.94 13.62 7.14
N ALA A 68 4.36 12.51 6.67
CA ALA A 68 3.38 11.77 7.43
C ALA A 68 4.04 10.92 8.52
N ALA A 69 3.29 10.64 9.59
CA ALA A 69 3.73 9.72 10.63
C ALA A 69 3.92 8.30 10.08
N ASN A 70 3.10 7.90 9.11
CA ASN A 70 3.14 6.58 8.49
C ASN A 70 3.23 6.71 6.96
N LEU A 71 4.12 5.93 6.34
CA LEU A 71 4.24 5.78 4.90
C LEU A 71 3.88 4.35 4.50
N VAL A 72 2.74 4.20 3.82
CA VAL A 72 2.11 2.90 3.56
C VAL A 72 2.19 2.58 2.07
N PHE A 73 2.94 1.54 1.73
CA PHE A 73 3.09 1.03 0.37
C PHE A 73 2.08 -0.09 0.10
N LEU A 74 1.32 0.06 -0.97
CA LEU A 74 0.43 -0.95 -1.52
C LEU A 74 1.08 -1.52 -2.78
N LEU A 75 1.41 -2.81 -2.75
CA LEU A 75 2.33 -3.43 -3.68
C LEU A 75 1.74 -4.66 -4.35
N TYR A 76 2.01 -4.86 -5.63
CA TYR A 76 1.93 -6.19 -6.21
C TYR A 76 3.15 -7.01 -5.79
N ALA A 77 2.98 -8.32 -5.67
CA ALA A 77 4.08 -9.24 -5.40
C ALA A 77 4.89 -9.50 -6.69
N THR A 78 5.59 -8.48 -7.19
CA THR A 78 6.47 -8.59 -8.35
C THR A 78 7.88 -8.10 -8.02
N GLN A 79 8.86 -8.58 -8.79
CA GLN A 79 10.24 -8.12 -8.62
C GLN A 79 10.39 -6.63 -8.91
N THR A 80 9.69 -6.12 -9.91
CA THR A 80 9.70 -4.71 -10.26
C THR A 80 9.22 -3.85 -9.09
N SER A 81 8.15 -4.26 -8.42
CA SER A 81 7.61 -3.57 -7.25
C SER A 81 8.65 -3.49 -6.12
N ILE A 82 9.37 -4.59 -5.86
CA ILE A 82 10.43 -4.62 -4.84
C ILE A 82 11.58 -3.66 -5.18
N GLU A 83 12.06 -3.67 -6.42
CA GLU A 83 13.16 -2.79 -6.82
C GLU A 83 12.77 -1.31 -6.78
N LEU A 84 11.51 -0.99 -7.11
CA LEU A 84 10.99 0.37 -6.96
C LEU A 84 10.85 0.79 -5.50
N VAL A 85 10.40 -0.11 -4.62
CA VAL A 85 10.35 0.16 -3.16
C VAL A 85 11.75 0.42 -2.62
N LYS A 86 12.74 -0.43 -2.96
CA LYS A 86 14.15 -0.19 -2.58
C LYS A 86 14.62 1.19 -3.04
N SER A 87 14.35 1.56 -4.28
CA SER A 87 14.69 2.89 -4.82
C SER A 87 14.02 4.03 -4.05
N TRP A 88 12.76 3.86 -3.65
CA TRP A 88 12.04 4.81 -2.79
C TRP A 88 12.68 4.95 -1.42
N LEU A 89 12.92 3.82 -0.73
CA LEU A 89 13.41 3.81 0.64
C LEU A 89 14.86 4.32 0.76
N ARG A 90 15.69 4.12 -0.29
CA ARG A 90 17.02 4.73 -0.40
C ARG A 90 16.98 6.25 -0.54
N LYS A 91 15.90 6.80 -1.10
CA LYS A 91 15.71 8.24 -1.31
C LYS A 91 14.99 8.95 -0.16
N LEU A 92 14.42 8.20 0.78
CA LEU A 92 13.87 8.79 1.99
C LEU A 92 15.01 9.46 2.76
N ASP A 93 14.88 10.78 2.94
CA ASP A 93 15.75 11.59 3.80
C ASP A 93 15.82 10.93 5.18
N ASP A 94 17.00 10.88 5.78
CA ASP A 94 17.19 10.36 7.15
C ASP A 94 16.40 11.18 8.18
N ARG A 95 15.95 12.39 7.80
CA ARG A 95 15.02 13.21 8.58
C ARG A 95 13.55 12.79 8.45
N CYS A 96 13.19 11.88 7.53
CA CYS A 96 11.84 11.28 7.50
C CYS A 96 11.70 10.32 8.67
N GLN A 97 11.05 10.78 9.75
CA GLN A 97 10.72 9.95 10.91
C GLN A 97 9.43 9.13 10.69
N CYS A 98 9.15 8.80 9.44
CA CYS A 98 7.95 8.11 9.02
C CYS A 98 8.10 6.59 9.28
N SER A 99 7.09 5.97 9.90
CA SER A 99 7.02 4.51 10.00
C SER A 99 6.66 3.92 8.64
N VAL A 100 7.48 3.02 8.10
CA VAL A 100 7.29 2.45 6.77
C VAL A 100 6.58 1.11 6.85
N HIS A 101 5.46 0.97 6.13
CA HIS A 101 4.67 -0.26 6.10
C HIS A 101 4.48 -0.74 4.67
N LEU A 102 4.75 -2.03 4.41
CA LEU A 102 4.56 -2.67 3.11
C LEU A 102 3.39 -3.65 3.19
N PHE A 103 2.39 -3.44 2.34
CA PHE A 103 1.24 -4.33 2.19
C PHE A 103 1.19 -4.88 0.77
N PHE A 104 1.40 -6.19 0.64
CA PHE A 104 1.28 -6.89 -0.62
C PHE A 104 -0.18 -7.29 -0.88
N ILE A 105 -0.61 -7.12 -2.13
CA ILE A 105 -1.96 -7.43 -2.59
C ILE A 105 -1.90 -8.37 -3.81
N PRO A 106 -2.58 -9.53 -3.78
CA PRO A 106 -3.30 -10.09 -2.64
C PRO A 106 -2.36 -10.66 -1.57
N GLU A 107 -1.25 -11.29 -2.00
CA GLU A 107 -0.38 -12.02 -1.08
C GLU A 107 1.09 -11.74 -1.38
N LYS A 108 1.90 -11.70 -0.32
CA LYS A 108 3.35 -11.62 -0.43
C LYS A 108 3.89 -13.02 -0.71
N THR A 109 5.01 -13.09 -1.41
CA THR A 109 5.78 -14.33 -1.50
C THR A 109 6.98 -14.25 -0.54
N TYR A 110 7.37 -15.40 0.01
CA TYR A 110 8.55 -15.51 0.87
C TYR A 110 9.79 -14.97 0.17
N THR A 111 10.00 -15.37 -1.09
CA THR A 111 11.15 -14.99 -1.91
C THR A 111 11.29 -13.48 -2.12
N LEU A 112 10.18 -12.75 -2.28
CA LEU A 112 10.23 -11.29 -2.44
C LEU A 112 10.53 -10.57 -1.12
N THR A 113 10.12 -11.15 0.01
CA THR A 113 10.47 -10.59 1.33
C THR A 113 11.96 -10.77 1.61
N GLU A 114 12.55 -11.92 1.27
CA GLU A 114 13.99 -12.15 1.38
C GLU A 114 14.78 -11.15 0.52
N ARG A 115 14.30 -10.84 -0.68
CA ARG A 115 14.95 -9.83 -1.53
C ARG A 115 15.01 -8.43 -0.93
N LEU A 116 14.10 -8.07 -0.02
CA LEU A 116 14.20 -6.79 0.71
C LEU A 116 15.33 -6.82 1.75
N LYS A 117 15.63 -7.99 2.32
CA LYS A 117 16.70 -8.18 3.32
C LYS A 117 18.10 -8.12 2.73
N ASP A 118 18.24 -8.35 1.42
CA ASP A 118 19.53 -8.23 0.70
C ASP A 118 20.14 -6.81 0.82
N ASP A 119 19.32 -5.80 1.08
CA ASP A 119 19.76 -4.43 1.31
C ASP A 119 19.42 -4.00 2.73
N LYS A 120 20.40 -4.11 3.63
CA LYS A 120 20.24 -3.76 5.04
C LYS A 120 19.76 -2.32 5.26
N SER A 121 20.23 -1.38 4.45
CA SER A 121 19.84 0.04 4.55
C SER A 121 18.36 0.28 4.23
N VAL A 122 17.79 -0.57 3.38
CA VAL A 122 16.35 -0.58 3.06
C VAL A 122 15.58 -1.35 4.14
N TRP A 123 16.08 -2.52 4.52
CA TRP A 123 15.43 -3.41 5.49
C TRP A 123 15.21 -2.72 6.84
N ASP A 124 16.23 -2.03 7.36
CA ASP A 124 16.18 -1.37 8.66
C ASP A 124 15.17 -0.20 8.71
N LYS A 125 14.73 0.31 7.54
CA LYS A 125 13.68 1.34 7.46
C LYS A 125 12.27 0.77 7.53
N ILE A 126 12.06 -0.54 7.34
CA ILE A 126 10.73 -1.15 7.22
C ILE A 126 10.21 -1.59 8.59
N CYS A 127 9.07 -1.05 9.01
CA CYS A 127 8.41 -1.40 10.26
C CYS A 127 7.46 -2.59 10.13
N THR A 128 6.81 -2.78 8.98
CA THR A 128 5.79 -3.82 8.81
C THR A 128 5.77 -4.38 7.40
N ILE A 129 5.62 -5.70 7.28
CA ILE A 129 5.39 -6.38 6.01
C ILE A 129 4.23 -7.38 6.14
N LYS A 130 3.09 -7.04 5.53
CA LYS A 130 1.85 -7.85 5.60
C LYS A 130 1.29 -8.12 4.20
N SER A 131 0.33 -9.04 4.15
CA SER A 131 -0.49 -9.32 2.98
C SER A 131 -1.93 -8.91 3.29
N LEU A 132 -2.59 -8.31 2.31
CA LEU A 132 -4.01 -8.01 2.40
C LEU A 132 -4.72 -8.90 1.39
N PRO A 133 -5.57 -9.85 1.84
CA PRO A 133 -6.22 -10.84 0.97
C PRO A 133 -7.34 -10.21 0.13
N VAL A 134 -6.97 -9.24 -0.70
CA VAL A 134 -7.84 -8.45 -1.55
C VAL A 134 -7.66 -8.95 -2.98
N ASN A 135 -8.65 -9.70 -3.45
CA ASN A 135 -8.72 -10.08 -4.84
C ASN A 135 -9.46 -8.98 -5.62
N TRP A 136 -8.69 -8.25 -6.43
CA TRP A 136 -9.25 -7.29 -7.35
C TRP A 136 -10.23 -7.98 -8.28
N PHE A 137 -11.44 -7.44 -8.40
CA PHE A 137 -12.44 -7.93 -9.34
C PHE A 137 -11.79 -8.19 -10.71
N HIS A 138 -11.98 -9.36 -11.28
CA HIS A 138 -12.00 -9.45 -12.73
C HIS A 138 -13.23 -8.65 -13.16
N GLN A 139 -13.05 -7.45 -13.70
CA GLN A 139 -14.04 -6.93 -14.61
C GLN A 139 -14.12 -7.96 -15.72
N ASN A 140 -15.14 -8.81 -15.69
CA ASN A 140 -15.53 -9.58 -16.86
C ASN A 140 -15.84 -8.54 -17.93
N ASN A 141 -14.86 -8.27 -18.80
CA ASN A 141 -15.10 -7.59 -20.06
C ASN A 141 -15.85 -8.59 -20.96
N HIS A 142 -17.15 -8.75 -20.70
CA HIS A 142 -18.09 -9.00 -21.78
C HIS A 142 -18.48 -7.63 -22.32
N HIS A 143 -17.78 -7.22 -23.37
CA HIS A 143 -18.27 -6.55 -24.58
C HIS A 143 -17.11 -5.88 -25.33
#